data_AF-A0A945B5M2-F1
#
_entry.id   AF-A0A945B5M2-F1
#
_cell.length_a   1.000
_cell.length_b   1.000
_cell.length_c   1.000
_cell.angle_alpha   90.00
_cell.angle_beta   90.00
_cell.angle_gamma   90.00
#
_symmetry.space_group_name_H-M   'P 1'
#
loop_
_entity.id
_entity.type
_entity.pdbx_description
1 polymer ?
#
loop_
_entity_poly.entity_id
_entity_poly.type
_entity_poly.pdbx_seq_one_letter_code
_entity_poly.pdbx_strand_id
1 'polypeptide(L)'
;MNNDKISKASNVRKPHPVYMLISEGLSSIDQLNYVKIYKERIMASNVLSDNGKKQPVVKIGEDNIVGVELLVDVPGKVIDFYAITSSEESCGGKIVEAVVNTVPEDWKIVVFMDWNHGFWESMVKKYPRIVVF
;
A
#
# COMPACT_ATOMS: atom_id res chain seq x y z
N MET A 1 -19.60 1.97 1.09
CA MET A 1 -18.18 1.93 0.67
C MET A 1 -18.00 2.94 -0.44
N ASN A 2 -17.07 3.88 -0.28
CA ASN A 2 -16.86 4.95 -1.26
C ASN A 2 -15.81 4.49 -2.29
N ASN A 3 -16.25 3.75 -3.31
CA ASN A 3 -15.37 3.18 -4.34
C ASN A 3 -14.76 4.23 -5.29
N ASP A 4 -15.11 5.51 -5.12
CA ASP A 4 -14.66 6.62 -5.96
C ASP A 4 -13.14 6.86 -5.90
N LYS A 5 -12.48 6.37 -4.85
CA LYS A 5 -11.01 6.45 -4.67
C LYS A 5 -10.25 5.36 -5.44
N ILE A 6 -10.90 4.27 -5.86
CA ILE A 6 -10.23 3.10 -6.43
C ILE A 6 -10.29 3.13 -7.96
N SER A 7 -9.14 3.01 -8.59
CA SER A 7 -9.01 2.92 -10.06
C SER A 7 -8.08 1.78 -10.46
N LYS A 8 -8.06 1.45 -11.75
CA LYS A 8 -7.17 0.44 -12.32
C LYS A 8 -6.49 0.93 -13.58
N ALA A 9 -5.25 0.51 -13.81
CA ALA A 9 -4.59 0.73 -15.08
C ALA A 9 -5.34 0.02 -16.22
N SER A 10 -5.31 0.60 -17.42
CA SER A 10 -6.09 0.11 -18.58
C SER A 10 -5.76 -1.32 -19.01
N ASN A 11 -4.52 -1.76 -18.75
CA ASN A 11 -4.06 -3.12 -19.03
C ASN A 11 -4.46 -4.15 -17.95
N VAL A 12 -5.07 -3.72 -16.84
CA VAL A 12 -5.59 -4.62 -15.80
C VAL A 12 -7.04 -5.00 -16.13
N ARG A 13 -7.22 -6.20 -16.69
CA ARG A 13 -8.56 -6.69 -17.08
C ARG A 13 -9.33 -7.27 -15.89
N LYS A 14 -8.77 -8.28 -15.23
CA LYS A 14 -9.36 -8.99 -14.09
C LYS A 14 -8.29 -9.23 -13.02
N PRO A 15 -8.14 -8.34 -12.03
CA PRO A 15 -7.17 -8.54 -10.97
C PRO A 15 -7.61 -9.71 -10.06
N HIS A 16 -6.65 -10.39 -9.43
CA HIS A 16 -6.93 -11.39 -8.40
C HIS A 16 -7.72 -10.74 -7.24
N PRO A 17 -8.64 -11.43 -6.55
CA PRO A 17 -9.48 -10.82 -5.49
C PRO A 17 -8.70 -10.06 -4.41
N VAL A 18 -7.49 -10.53 -4.07
CA VAL A 18 -6.60 -9.87 -3.09
C VAL A 18 -6.35 -8.39 -3.41
N TYR A 19 -6.27 -8.01 -4.69
CA TYR A 19 -6.03 -6.63 -5.08
C TYR A 19 -7.18 -5.73 -4.67
N MET A 20 -8.42 -6.21 -4.81
CA MET A 20 -9.61 -5.46 -4.40
C MET A 20 -9.69 -5.35 -2.88
N LEU A 21 -9.48 -6.45 -2.15
CA LEU A 21 -9.48 -6.45 -0.69
C LEU A 21 -8.51 -5.41 -0.11
N ILE A 22 -7.27 -5.43 -0.57
CA ILE A 22 -6.24 -4.48 -0.12
C ILE A 22 -6.61 -3.05 -0.55
N SER A 23 -7.07 -2.86 -1.79
CA SER A 23 -7.44 -1.53 -2.29
C SER A 23 -8.60 -0.92 -1.52
N GLU A 24 -9.59 -1.72 -1.12
CA GLU A 24 -10.71 -1.31 -0.28
C GLU A 24 -10.23 -0.91 1.11
N GLY A 25 -9.35 -1.71 1.73
CA GLY A 25 -8.71 -1.36 3.00
C GLY A 25 -7.98 -0.03 2.94
N LEU A 26 -7.13 0.17 1.93
CA LEU A 26 -6.42 1.42 1.72
C LEU A 26 -7.37 2.60 1.44
N SER A 27 -8.44 2.39 0.69
CA SER A 27 -9.40 3.46 0.35
C SER A 27 -10.18 3.99 1.57
N SER A 28 -10.24 3.20 2.64
CA SER A 28 -10.89 3.58 3.91
C SER A 28 -10.08 4.58 4.73
N ILE A 29 -8.81 4.81 4.37
CA ILE A 29 -7.95 5.80 5.03
C ILE A 29 -8.24 7.17 4.42
N ASP A 30 -8.64 8.13 5.25
CA ASP A 30 -9.02 9.48 4.79
C ASP A 30 -7.88 10.20 4.09
N GLN A 31 -6.64 10.03 4.56
CA GLN A 31 -5.44 10.58 3.96
C GLN A 31 -5.16 10.03 2.55
N LEU A 32 -5.63 8.82 2.22
CA LEU A 32 -5.41 8.24 0.90
C LEU A 32 -6.59 8.61 -0.01
N ASN A 33 -6.34 9.52 -0.94
CA ASN A 33 -7.35 10.01 -1.88
C ASN A 33 -7.43 9.15 -3.14
N TYR A 34 -6.33 8.49 -3.49
CA TYR A 34 -6.20 7.76 -4.74
C TYR A 34 -5.59 6.39 -4.48
N VAL A 35 -6.31 5.34 -4.87
CA VAL A 35 -5.83 3.96 -4.88
C VAL A 35 -5.87 3.46 -6.31
N LYS A 36 -4.75 2.91 -6.80
CA LYS A 36 -4.63 2.47 -8.19
C LYS A 36 -4.01 1.08 -8.28
N ILE A 37 -4.76 0.18 -8.91
CA ILE A 37 -4.34 -1.18 -9.19
C ILE A 37 -3.58 -1.22 -10.51
N TYR A 38 -2.39 -1.80 -10.49
CA TYR A 38 -1.58 -2.11 -11.66
C TYR A 38 -1.38 -3.63 -11.78
N LYS A 39 -0.69 -4.07 -12.83
CA LYS A 39 -0.16 -5.44 -12.89
C LYS A 39 0.91 -5.56 -11.79
N GLU A 40 0.79 -6.57 -10.93
CA GLU A 40 1.79 -6.93 -9.89
C GLU A 40 2.01 -5.87 -8.80
N ARG A 41 1.21 -4.80 -8.74
CA ARG A 41 1.32 -3.80 -7.66
C ARG A 41 0.04 -3.03 -7.39
N ILE A 42 -0.06 -2.48 -6.19
CA ILE A 42 -1.07 -1.51 -5.75
C ILE A 42 -0.32 -0.27 -5.30
N MET A 43 -0.77 0.89 -5.75
CA MET A 43 -0.25 2.17 -5.25
C MET A 43 -1.39 2.96 -4.64
N ALA A 44 -1.14 3.63 -3.52
CA ALA A 44 -2.08 4.58 -2.95
C ALA A 44 -1.36 5.84 -2.46
N SER A 45 -2.03 6.99 -2.57
CA SER A 45 -1.48 8.27 -2.15
C SER A 45 -2.55 9.32 -1.93
N ASN A 46 -2.20 10.37 -1.20
CA ASN A 46 -2.97 11.61 -1.12
C ASN A 46 -2.86 12.47 -2.40
N VAL A 47 -1.83 12.25 -3.22
CA VAL A 47 -1.50 13.05 -4.42
C VAL A 47 -1.32 12.16 -5.66
N LEU A 48 -1.70 12.69 -6.82
CA LEU A 48 -1.39 12.10 -8.12
C LEU A 48 -0.21 12.83 -8.76
N SER A 49 0.60 12.11 -9.52
CA SER A 49 1.67 12.68 -10.33
C SER A 49 1.09 13.65 -11.37
N ASP A 50 1.78 14.75 -11.61
CA ASP A 50 1.44 15.72 -12.67
C ASP A 50 1.71 15.21 -14.09
N ASN A 51 2.30 14.01 -14.23
CA ASN A 51 2.42 13.37 -15.52
C ASN A 51 1.03 12.90 -16.03
N GLY A 52 0.87 12.84 -17.35
CA GLY A 52 -0.41 12.45 -17.96
C GLY A 52 -0.94 11.04 -17.57
N LYS A 53 -0.16 10.23 -16.85
CA LYS A 53 -0.57 8.89 -16.39
C LYS A 53 -1.32 8.92 -15.05
N LYS A 54 -1.28 10.05 -14.32
CA LYS A 54 -1.97 10.26 -13.03
C LYS A 54 -1.78 9.05 -12.10
N GLN A 55 -0.56 8.86 -11.63
CA GLN A 55 -0.19 7.75 -10.75
C GLN A 55 -0.12 8.25 -9.30
N PRO A 56 -0.57 7.47 -8.30
CA PRO A 56 -0.35 7.83 -6.90
C PRO A 56 1.14 8.05 -6.62
N VAL A 57 1.49 9.13 -5.92
CA VAL A 57 2.89 9.50 -5.63
C VAL A 57 3.34 8.86 -4.32
N VAL A 58 4.44 8.10 -4.38
CA VAL A 58 5.09 7.47 -3.21
C VAL A 58 6.57 7.88 -3.25
N LYS A 59 6.86 9.06 -2.71
CA LYS A 59 8.22 9.62 -2.67
C LYS A 59 8.62 9.86 -1.22
N ILE A 60 9.71 9.21 -0.82
CA ILE A 60 10.21 9.23 0.55
C ILE A 60 10.91 10.56 0.81
N GLY A 61 10.65 11.15 1.97
CA GLY A 61 11.25 12.42 2.40
C GLY A 61 10.65 13.66 1.74
N GLU A 62 9.54 13.54 1.01
CA GLU A 62 8.82 14.69 0.45
C GLU A 62 7.70 15.14 1.40
N ASP A 63 7.69 16.45 1.69
CA ASP A 63 6.69 17.05 2.57
C ASP A 63 5.28 16.92 1.98
N ASN A 64 4.29 16.76 2.86
CA ASN A 64 2.87 16.65 2.51
C ASN A 64 2.50 15.46 1.61
N ILE A 65 3.39 14.47 1.46
CA ILE A 65 3.05 13.20 0.79
C ILE A 65 2.74 12.13 1.83
N VAL A 66 1.65 11.41 1.60
CA VAL A 66 1.29 10.18 2.28
C VAL A 66 1.00 9.16 1.20
N GLY A 67 1.70 8.02 1.22
CA GLY A 67 1.51 7.01 0.19
C GLY A 67 2.20 5.69 0.47
N VAL A 68 1.79 4.69 -0.30
CA VAL A 68 2.32 3.32 -0.23
C VAL A 68 2.35 2.70 -1.63
N GLU A 69 3.40 1.94 -1.91
CA GLU A 69 3.52 1.04 -3.04
C GLU A 69 3.70 -0.38 -2.51
N LEU A 70 2.78 -1.26 -2.91
CA LEU A 70 2.77 -2.67 -2.56
C LEU A 70 3.04 -3.50 -3.81
N LEU A 71 4.01 -4.42 -3.76
CA LEU A 71 4.15 -5.45 -4.79
C LEU A 71 3.30 -6.66 -4.41
N VAL A 72 2.68 -7.28 -5.41
CA VAL A 72 1.72 -8.36 -5.24
C VAL A 72 2.14 -9.56 -6.08
N ASP A 73 2.71 -10.56 -5.44
CA ASP A 73 3.04 -11.85 -6.03
C ASP A 73 1.90 -12.85 -5.74
N VAL A 74 1.05 -13.06 -6.74
CA VAL A 74 -0.09 -13.97 -6.61
C VAL A 74 0.34 -15.45 -6.54
N PRO A 75 1.22 -15.96 -7.43
CA PRO A 75 1.75 -17.31 -7.30
C PRO A 75 2.42 -17.60 -5.95
N GLY A 76 3.22 -16.68 -5.44
CA GLY A 76 3.92 -16.81 -4.16
C GLY A 76 3.06 -16.47 -2.93
N LYS A 77 1.88 -15.87 -3.13
CA LYS A 77 1.02 -15.32 -2.07
C LYS A 77 1.77 -14.34 -1.16
N VAL A 78 2.47 -13.37 -1.77
CA VAL A 78 3.27 -12.37 -1.06
C VAL A 78 2.77 -10.96 -1.37
N ILE A 79 2.64 -10.16 -0.31
CA ILE A 79 2.46 -8.71 -0.36
C ILE A 79 3.73 -8.08 0.22
N ASP A 80 4.46 -7.33 -0.60
CA ASP A 80 5.69 -6.65 -0.19
C ASP A 80 5.45 -5.15 -0.09
N PHE A 81 5.78 -4.55 1.05
CA PHE A 81 5.85 -3.11 1.22
C PHE A 81 7.12 -2.58 0.56
N TYR A 82 7.03 -2.32 -0.74
CA TYR A 82 8.14 -1.78 -1.51
C TYR A 82 8.50 -0.36 -1.10
N ALA A 83 7.50 0.49 -0.86
CA ALA A 83 7.72 1.82 -0.33
C ALA A 83 6.52 2.29 0.50
N ILE A 84 6.81 3.00 1.59
CA ILE A 84 5.83 3.71 2.41
C ILE A 84 6.39 5.07 2.77
N THR A 85 5.59 6.11 2.62
CA THR A 85 5.94 7.49 2.99
C THR A 85 4.77 8.12 3.72
N SER A 86 5.08 8.92 4.74
CA SER A 86 4.07 9.65 5.48
C SER A 86 4.69 10.87 6.13
N SER A 87 4.23 12.03 5.67
CA SER A 87 4.52 13.33 6.28
C SER A 87 3.64 13.64 7.50
N GLU A 88 2.59 12.83 7.73
CA GLU A 88 1.70 12.93 8.89
C GLU A 88 2.05 11.86 9.93
N GLU A 89 2.20 12.28 11.19
CA GLU A 89 2.42 11.36 12.30
C GLU A 89 1.29 10.31 12.36
N SER A 90 1.63 9.06 12.68
CA SER A 90 0.73 7.89 12.79
C SER A 90 0.12 7.34 11.49
N CYS A 91 0.09 8.08 10.37
CA CYS A 91 -0.60 7.63 9.18
C CYS A 91 0.10 6.41 8.51
N GLY A 92 1.43 6.35 8.56
CA GLY A 92 2.17 5.14 8.17
C GLY A 92 1.70 3.88 8.90
N GLY A 93 1.40 3.98 10.20
CA GLY A 93 0.86 2.86 10.99
C GLY A 93 -0.56 2.46 10.55
N LYS A 94 -1.42 3.43 10.21
CA LYS A 94 -2.78 3.17 9.69
C LYS A 94 -2.74 2.44 8.34
N ILE A 95 -1.80 2.80 7.47
CA ILE A 95 -1.57 2.11 6.20
C ILE A 95 -1.20 0.65 6.45
N VAL A 96 -0.22 0.40 7.33
CA VAL A 96 0.21 -0.97 7.66
C VAL A 96 -0.95 -1.77 8.24
N GLU A 97 -1.71 -1.19 9.17
CA GLU A 97 -2.90 -1.80 9.77
C GLU A 97 -3.95 -2.19 8.73
N ALA A 98 -4.28 -1.28 7.81
CA ALA A 98 -5.26 -1.54 6.76
C ALA A 98 -4.84 -2.69 5.84
N VAL A 99 -3.55 -2.78 5.50
CA VAL A 99 -3.03 -3.91 4.70
C VAL A 99 -3.09 -5.20 5.51
N VAL A 100 -2.57 -5.23 6.74
CA VAL A 100 -2.58 -6.44 7.59
C VAL A 100 -4.00 -6.99 7.78
N ASN A 101 -4.98 -6.13 8.00
CA ASN A 101 -6.37 -6.52 8.23
C ASN A 101 -7.10 -6.99 6.96
N THR A 102 -6.58 -6.68 5.76
CA THR A 102 -7.22 -7.05 4.49
C THR A 102 -6.53 -8.20 3.77
N VAL A 103 -5.24 -8.41 4.02
CA VAL A 103 -4.47 -9.51 3.43
C VAL A 103 -4.90 -10.84 4.03
N PRO A 104 -5.32 -11.83 3.22
CA PRO A 104 -5.74 -13.14 3.72
C PRO A 104 -4.66 -13.83 4.55
N GLU A 105 -5.06 -14.63 5.54
CA GLU A 105 -4.14 -15.27 6.49
C GLU A 105 -3.11 -16.21 5.83
N ASP A 106 -3.44 -16.80 4.68
CA ASP A 106 -2.53 -17.66 3.93
C ASP A 106 -1.53 -16.91 3.03
N TRP A 107 -1.52 -15.56 3.10
CA TRP A 107 -0.58 -14.69 2.40
C TRP A 107 0.46 -14.13 3.36
N LYS A 108 1.68 -14.00 2.86
CA LYS A 108 2.80 -13.40 3.58
C LYS A 108 2.81 -11.90 3.36
N ILE A 109 3.08 -11.15 4.42
CA ILE A 109 3.29 -9.72 4.38
C ILE A 109 4.76 -9.49 4.69
N VAL A 110 5.48 -8.88 3.75
CA VAL A 110 6.94 -8.75 3.83
C VAL A 110 7.37 -7.30 3.64
N VAL A 111 8.55 -7.02 4.15
CA VAL A 111 9.29 -5.78 3.92
C VAL A 111 10.69 -6.20 3.50
N PHE A 112 11.00 -6.07 2.21
CA PHE A 112 12.33 -6.46 1.72
C PHE A 112 13.39 -5.36 1.90
N MET A 113 12.97 -4.10 1.95
CA MET A 113 13.88 -2.96 2.09
C MET A 113 13.41 -2.05 3.22
N ASP A 114 14.11 -2.10 4.36
CA ASP A 114 13.91 -1.15 5.46
C ASP A 114 14.77 0.10 5.24
N TRP A 115 14.13 1.18 4.78
CA TRP A 115 14.74 2.51 4.69
C TRP A 115 14.31 3.45 5.82
N ASN A 116 13.62 2.92 6.84
CA ASN A 116 12.82 3.71 7.76
C ASN A 116 13.21 3.39 9.22
N HIS A 117 14.28 4.05 9.68
CA HIS A 117 14.95 3.93 10.98
C HIS A 117 14.03 3.63 12.20
N GLY A 118 13.70 2.36 12.43
CA GLY A 118 12.92 1.90 13.59
C GLY A 118 11.39 1.89 13.42
N PHE A 119 10.87 2.36 12.28
CA PHE A 119 9.43 2.28 11.99
C PHE A 119 8.98 0.82 11.92
N TRP A 120 9.68 -0.01 11.13
CA TRP A 120 9.31 -1.41 10.94
C TRP A 120 9.52 -2.25 12.19
N GLU A 121 10.49 -1.93 13.05
CA GLU A 121 10.63 -2.57 14.37
C GLU A 121 9.37 -2.42 15.22
N SER A 122 8.76 -1.23 15.20
CA SER A 122 7.51 -0.96 15.91
C SER A 122 6.32 -1.70 15.28
N MET A 123 6.29 -1.75 13.94
CA MET A 123 5.22 -2.44 13.21
C MET A 123 5.27 -3.96 13.41
N VAL A 124 6.45 -4.59 13.40
CA VAL A 124 6.59 -6.04 13.62
C VAL A 124 6.18 -6.43 15.04
N LYS A 125 6.50 -5.60 16.05
CA LYS A 125 6.04 -5.81 17.44
C LYS A 125 4.51 -5.77 17.55
N LYS A 126 3.86 -4.88 16.80
CA LYS A 126 2.40 -4.72 16.79
C LYS A 126 1.69 -5.79 15.94
N TYR A 127 2.30 -6.19 14.82
CA TYR A 127 1.74 -7.09 13.83
C TYR A 127 2.71 -8.24 13.50
N PRO A 128 2.64 -9.36 14.24
CA PRO A 128 3.56 -10.49 14.07
C PRO A 128 3.52 -11.18 12.70
N ARG A 129 2.51 -10.90 11.87
CA ARG A 129 2.40 -11.40 10.48
C ARG A 129 3.38 -10.72 9.52
N ILE A 130 3.95 -9.59 9.90
CA ILE A 130 4.93 -8.84 9.09
C ILE A 130 6.31 -9.48 9.26
N VAL A 131 6.96 -9.81 8.15
CA VAL A 131 8.33 -10.32 8.11
C VAL A 131 9.23 -9.29 7.44
N VAL A 132 10.26 -8.84 8.15
CA VAL A 132 11.30 -7.95 7.61
C VAL A 132 12.52 -8.81 7.27
N PHE A 133 13.08 -8.61 6.07
CA PHE A 133 14.26 -9.33 5.57
C PHE A 133 15.53 -8.47 5.58
#